data_AF-A0A0F9ZMG4-F1
#
_entry.id   AF-A0A0F9ZMG4-F1
#
_cell.length_a   1.000
_cell.length_b   1.000
_cell.length_c   1.000
_cell.angle_alpha   90.00
_cell.angle_beta   90.00
_cell.angle_gamma   90.00
#
_symmetry.space_group_name_H-M   'P 1'
#
loop_
_entity.id
_entity.type
_entity.pdbx_description
1 polymer ?
#
loop_
_entity_poly.entity_id
_entity_poly.type
_entity_poly.pdbx_seq_one_letter_code
_entity_poly.pdbx_strand_id
1 'polypeptide(L)'
;MPLLRSLGPASATLFCIIGLVRAGSLKDIDHVVLFMQENRAFDHYFGTMAGVRGFGDANLQLNDGVPVWKQLTNSQLTNETDYVTPFYINYLGGNWTESTQCMYSGSNSWQENHAAWNGGTNDHWAVGNSPYSIGFYKRQDIPIQFALAENFVVGDMYQEGVVAATNPNRVTWLSGSVNAPGGPQTPDEGGNPYIDNNITPGCETGGFNCYPLKWKTVGEYYEDAGVSWQVFQNEDNFDDNSYARFQQFQDAEPGSSLYNRGMKGLSLDTFYAQAANGTLPEVSYIVGPMELSEHPPYSPHDGAWLQYQVAQAVLNSPKYNKTALIFSYDETGGWFDHVSPYHSPNGTSGEWIQDPYGEVGYTFLGPGFRLPFYIVSPWTRKGGVYTAHSDHNSQIKFVEKWQAAKGRNVTTDQMVGWRRDHMSDLTDAFDFDNPDYSIPVLPTPQTPHTDSNGVYDGSSYCQSLYSDVQPPIPYTGNGVITNMPSQVEQGFKPMRGMLTEGRHIVLEANGFALAQKTTYANALTVSRATARHDTPSQRWIAHAVAIGGADFTLSDDAGNNYICASGVLCKDVRNAVVFTVSYKSGKGYAFNVKGTQKYLTIGGRGSSSYASLSEGLGYWQAYSVSY
;
A
#
# COMPACT_ATOMS: atom_id res chain seq x y z
N MET A 1 28.04 9.69 -73.16
CA MET A 1 28.39 10.35 -71.87
C MET A 1 28.10 11.83 -72.05
N PRO A 2 27.28 12.53 -71.22
CA PRO A 2 27.09 12.34 -69.77
C PRO A 2 25.64 12.39 -69.22
N LEU A 3 25.50 11.78 -68.04
CA LEU A 3 24.65 12.05 -66.87
C LEU A 3 23.18 12.51 -67.01
N LEU A 4 22.26 11.57 -66.71
CA LEU A 4 21.00 11.86 -66.01
C LEU A 4 21.31 12.37 -64.60
N ARG A 5 20.73 13.52 -64.23
CA ARG A 5 20.67 14.01 -62.84
C ARG A 5 19.44 13.42 -62.14
N SER A 6 19.67 12.75 -61.02
CA SER A 6 18.65 12.28 -60.09
C SER A 6 17.98 13.44 -59.36
N LEU A 7 16.66 13.37 -59.25
CA LEU A 7 15.86 14.17 -58.31
C LEU A 7 15.99 13.52 -56.93
N GLY A 8 16.46 14.29 -55.94
CA GLY A 8 16.49 13.86 -54.54
C GLY A 8 15.09 13.88 -53.91
N PRO A 9 14.80 13.04 -52.91
CA PRO A 9 13.50 13.02 -52.24
C PRO A 9 13.36 14.22 -51.30
N ALA A 10 12.20 14.87 -51.37
CA ALA A 10 11.80 15.91 -50.43
C ALA A 10 11.69 15.31 -49.02
N SER A 11 12.48 15.83 -48.08
CA SER A 11 12.36 15.50 -46.67
C SER A 11 11.09 16.15 -46.11
N ALA A 12 10.11 15.33 -45.74
CA ALA A 12 8.96 15.78 -44.96
C ALA A 12 9.41 15.98 -43.51
N THR A 13 9.56 17.23 -43.09
CA THR A 13 9.84 17.59 -41.70
C THR A 13 8.59 17.30 -40.86
N LEU A 14 8.63 16.23 -40.08
CA LEU A 14 7.61 15.89 -39.09
C LEU A 14 7.67 16.95 -37.98
N PHE A 15 6.71 17.88 -37.95
CA PHE A 15 6.52 18.75 -36.80
C PHE A 15 6.03 17.89 -35.63
N CYS A 16 6.92 17.54 -34.71
CA CYS A 16 6.53 17.12 -33.37
C CYS A 16 5.76 18.27 -32.73
N ILE A 17 4.43 18.13 -32.64
CA ILE A 17 3.63 18.95 -31.74
C ILE A 17 4.04 18.51 -30.34
N ILE A 18 4.99 19.23 -29.74
CA ILE A 18 5.24 19.15 -28.31
C ILE A 18 3.98 19.73 -27.67
N GLY A 19 3.05 18.86 -27.29
CA GLY A 19 1.97 19.24 -26.40
C GLY A 19 2.62 19.81 -25.15
N LEU A 20 2.41 21.09 -24.88
CA LEU A 20 2.79 21.70 -23.62
C LEU A 20 2.05 20.91 -22.52
N VAL A 21 2.79 20.07 -21.77
CA VAL A 21 2.28 19.45 -20.56
C VAL A 21 1.94 20.58 -19.61
N ARG A 22 0.65 20.79 -19.38
CA ARG A 22 0.18 21.82 -18.45
C ARG A 22 0.24 21.20 -17.05
N ALA A 23 1.07 21.75 -16.17
CA ALA A 23 1.08 21.37 -14.77
C ALA A 23 -0.35 21.41 -14.22
N GLY A 24 -0.75 20.32 -13.57
CA GLY A 24 -2.02 20.18 -12.89
C GLY A 24 -1.90 20.58 -11.42
N SER A 25 -2.98 20.36 -10.69
CA SER A 25 -3.10 20.60 -9.27
C SER A 25 -4.15 19.66 -8.70
N LEU A 26 -4.17 19.51 -7.37
CA LEU A 26 -5.13 18.62 -6.71
C LEU A 26 -6.59 18.91 -7.10
N LYS A 27 -6.96 20.19 -7.28
CA LYS A 27 -8.31 20.61 -7.70
C LYS A 27 -8.68 20.26 -9.15
N ASP A 28 -7.72 19.84 -9.97
CA ASP A 28 -7.97 19.45 -11.38
C ASP A 28 -8.51 18.02 -11.50
N ILE A 29 -8.52 17.26 -10.40
CA ILE A 29 -9.25 16.00 -10.28
C ILE A 29 -10.76 16.30 -10.29
N ASP A 30 -11.47 15.68 -11.24
CA ASP A 30 -12.94 15.68 -11.31
C ASP A 30 -13.52 14.51 -10.50
N HIS A 31 -12.86 13.34 -10.50
CA HIS A 31 -13.37 12.09 -9.91
C HIS A 31 -12.31 11.35 -9.06
N VAL A 32 -12.72 10.87 -7.89
CA VAL A 32 -11.98 9.92 -7.06
C VAL A 32 -12.79 8.63 -6.98
N VAL A 33 -12.21 7.52 -7.44
CA VAL A 33 -12.78 6.18 -7.35
C VAL A 33 -12.00 5.42 -6.29
N LEU A 34 -12.69 4.98 -5.24
CA LEU A 34 -12.12 4.23 -4.13
C LEU A 34 -12.60 2.78 -4.26
N PHE A 35 -11.67 1.85 -4.44
CA PHE A 35 -11.98 0.43 -4.63
C PHE A 35 -11.19 -0.39 -3.61
N MET A 36 -11.92 -1.10 -2.74
CA MET A 36 -11.37 -1.93 -1.68
C MET A 36 -11.74 -3.40 -1.90
N GLN A 37 -10.72 -4.22 -2.13
CA GLN A 37 -10.80 -5.69 -2.19
C GLN A 37 -10.61 -6.31 -0.78
N GLU A 38 -10.78 -7.62 -0.70
CA GLU A 38 -10.53 -8.46 0.47
C GLU A 38 -9.39 -9.47 0.20
N ASN A 39 -8.95 -10.25 1.16
CA ASN A 39 -8.09 -9.77 2.22
C ASN A 39 -6.66 -10.23 1.86
N ARG A 40 -5.68 -9.33 1.82
CA ARG A 40 -4.32 -9.65 1.35
C ARG A 40 -3.27 -8.81 2.07
N ALA A 41 -2.23 -9.47 2.58
CA ALA A 41 -1.04 -8.80 3.08
C ALA A 41 -0.14 -8.30 1.94
N PHE A 42 0.61 -7.23 2.21
CA PHE A 42 1.52 -6.64 1.22
C PHE A 42 2.61 -7.63 0.80
N ASP A 43 3.32 -8.28 1.72
CA ASP A 43 4.37 -9.24 1.37
C ASP A 43 3.86 -10.46 0.61
N HIS A 44 2.65 -10.91 0.90
CA HIS A 44 2.02 -12.04 0.21
C HIS A 44 1.88 -11.77 -1.30
N TYR A 45 1.59 -10.55 -1.71
CA TYR A 45 1.50 -10.17 -3.13
C TYR A 45 2.79 -9.55 -3.69
N PHE A 46 3.40 -8.63 -2.95
CA PHE A 46 4.43 -7.74 -3.47
C PHE A 46 5.76 -7.85 -2.75
N GLY A 47 5.93 -8.80 -1.82
CA GLY A 47 7.21 -9.03 -1.12
C GLY A 47 8.37 -9.34 -2.07
N THR A 48 8.09 -9.87 -3.27
CA THR A 48 9.08 -10.14 -4.32
C THR A 48 9.30 -8.99 -5.31
N MET A 49 8.50 -7.91 -5.24
CA MET A 49 8.57 -6.81 -6.21
C MET A 49 9.85 -5.99 -6.05
N ALA A 50 10.47 -5.59 -7.16
CA ALA A 50 11.65 -4.74 -7.14
C ALA A 50 11.34 -3.35 -6.56
N GLY A 51 12.21 -2.82 -5.71
CA GLY A 51 12.15 -1.43 -5.24
C GLY A 51 11.03 -1.11 -4.24
N VAL A 52 10.39 -2.11 -3.63
CA VAL A 52 9.52 -1.93 -2.45
C VAL A 52 10.22 -2.43 -1.18
N ARG A 53 9.74 -2.04 0.00
CA ARG A 53 10.11 -2.67 1.28
C ARG A 53 9.48 -4.07 1.36
N GLY A 54 10.10 -5.05 0.72
CA GLY A 54 9.66 -6.45 0.68
C GLY A 54 10.70 -7.39 1.31
N PHE A 55 10.88 -8.57 0.74
CA PHE A 55 11.82 -9.60 1.24
C PHE A 55 13.30 -9.20 1.21
N GLY A 56 13.62 -8.07 0.59
CA GLY A 56 14.95 -7.46 0.57
C GLY A 56 15.14 -6.33 1.59
N ASP A 57 14.29 -6.25 2.62
CA ASP A 57 14.34 -5.18 3.62
C ASP A 57 15.75 -5.03 4.24
N ALA A 58 16.33 -3.83 4.06
CA ALA A 58 17.67 -3.47 4.53
C ALA A 58 17.77 -3.18 6.05
N ASN A 59 16.63 -2.99 6.71
CA ASN A 59 16.43 -2.75 8.14
C ASN A 59 15.59 -3.87 8.76
N LEU A 60 15.74 -5.10 8.24
CA LEU A 60 14.98 -6.26 8.68
C LEU A 60 15.00 -6.44 10.19
N GLN A 61 13.81 -6.67 10.77
CA GLN A 61 13.67 -7.00 12.18
C GLN A 61 14.41 -8.30 12.54
N LEU A 62 15.19 -8.23 13.62
CA LEU A 62 15.88 -9.37 14.22
C LEU A 62 15.39 -9.55 15.66
N ASN A 63 14.85 -10.72 15.99
CA ASN A 63 14.48 -11.15 17.33
C ASN A 63 15.68 -11.88 17.95
N ASP A 64 16.44 -11.20 18.81
CA ASP A 64 17.68 -11.74 19.41
C ASP A 64 18.67 -12.31 18.37
N GLY A 65 18.78 -11.63 17.23
CA GLY A 65 19.64 -12.04 16.11
C GLY A 65 19.01 -13.05 15.15
N VAL A 66 17.78 -13.50 15.41
CA VAL A 66 16.99 -14.34 14.51
C VAL A 66 16.13 -13.46 13.60
N PRO A 67 16.26 -13.55 12.26
CA PRO A 67 15.43 -12.76 11.37
C PRO A 67 13.94 -13.09 11.51
N VAL A 68 13.06 -12.08 11.43
CA VAL A 68 11.60 -12.27 11.47
C VAL A 68 11.09 -13.26 10.41
N TRP A 69 11.84 -13.52 9.34
CA TRP A 69 11.55 -14.61 8.39
C TRP A 69 11.49 -16.00 9.02
N LYS A 70 12.12 -16.23 10.17
CA LYS A 70 12.15 -17.51 10.86
C LYS A 70 10.95 -17.59 11.80
N GLN A 71 9.83 -18.06 11.25
CA GLN A 71 8.58 -18.23 11.98
C GLN A 71 8.64 -19.53 12.78
N LEU A 72 8.29 -19.46 14.06
CA LEU A 72 8.39 -20.60 14.98
C LEU A 72 7.47 -21.74 14.55
N THR A 73 7.92 -22.97 14.78
CA THR A 73 7.11 -24.18 14.64
C THR A 73 6.86 -24.80 16.01
N ASN A 74 5.99 -25.80 16.06
CA ASN A 74 5.77 -26.62 17.25
C ASN A 74 5.52 -28.08 16.83
N SER A 75 5.43 -28.99 17.80
CA SER A 75 5.24 -30.42 17.56
C SER A 75 3.88 -30.79 16.93
N GLN A 76 2.91 -29.86 16.88
CA GLN A 76 1.66 -30.05 16.15
C GLN A 76 1.84 -29.82 14.65
N LEU A 77 2.78 -28.95 14.27
CA LEU A 77 3.13 -28.66 12.88
C LEU A 77 4.20 -29.62 12.34
N THR A 78 5.33 -29.76 13.06
CA THR A 78 6.47 -30.58 12.64
C THR A 78 7.43 -30.85 13.80
N ASN A 79 8.21 -31.93 13.71
CA ASN A 79 9.34 -32.21 14.61
C ASN A 79 10.70 -32.15 13.89
N GLU A 80 10.73 -31.68 12.64
CA GLU A 80 11.93 -31.70 11.79
C GLU A 80 12.79 -30.44 11.92
N THR A 81 12.20 -29.32 12.32
CA THR A 81 12.83 -28.00 12.38
C THR A 81 12.10 -27.13 13.40
N ASP A 82 12.83 -26.21 14.05
CA ASP A 82 12.28 -25.21 14.97
C ASP A 82 11.67 -24.00 14.25
N TYR A 83 11.94 -23.85 12.96
CA TYR A 83 11.49 -22.73 12.15
C TYR A 83 11.02 -23.15 10.76
N VAL A 84 10.03 -22.42 10.26
CA VAL A 84 9.64 -22.36 8.84
C VAL A 84 9.86 -20.93 8.33
N THR A 85 10.15 -20.78 7.04
CA THR A 85 10.31 -19.47 6.39
C THR A 85 9.18 -19.20 5.42
N PRO A 86 8.88 -17.94 5.07
CA PRO A 86 7.97 -17.66 3.98
C PRO A 86 8.33 -18.46 2.73
N PHE A 87 7.32 -18.99 2.05
CA PHE A 87 7.52 -19.90 0.93
C PHE A 87 6.67 -19.51 -0.27
N TYR A 88 7.22 -19.76 -1.45
CA TYR A 88 6.51 -19.56 -2.70
C TYR A 88 5.41 -20.63 -2.82
N ILE A 89 4.15 -20.23 -2.78
CA ILE A 89 3.00 -21.14 -2.74
C ILE A 89 3.05 -22.15 -3.90
N ASN A 90 3.46 -21.70 -5.09
CA ASN A 90 3.51 -22.54 -6.30
C ASN A 90 4.87 -23.18 -6.57
N TYR A 91 5.68 -23.44 -5.53
CA TYR A 91 7.03 -24.01 -5.68
C TYR A 91 7.08 -25.40 -6.33
N LEU A 92 5.98 -26.15 -6.29
CA LEU A 92 5.85 -27.46 -6.94
C LEU A 92 5.50 -27.38 -8.44
N GLY A 93 5.05 -26.22 -8.93
CA GLY A 93 4.64 -26.01 -10.32
C GLY A 93 3.46 -26.90 -10.76
N GLY A 94 3.29 -27.08 -12.07
CA GLY A 94 2.18 -27.89 -12.61
C GLY A 94 0.83 -27.29 -12.24
N ASN A 95 -0.13 -28.15 -11.83
CA ASN A 95 -1.49 -27.71 -11.51
C ASN A 95 -1.58 -26.80 -10.27
N TRP A 96 -0.53 -26.71 -9.44
CA TRP A 96 -0.55 -25.85 -8.25
C TRP A 96 -0.77 -24.38 -8.60
N THR A 97 -0.30 -23.91 -9.77
CA THR A 97 -0.53 -22.52 -10.20
C THR A 97 -2.01 -22.17 -10.35
N GLU A 98 -2.85 -23.17 -10.63
CA GLU A 98 -4.29 -23.02 -10.76
C GLU A 98 -5.01 -23.41 -9.46
N SER A 99 -4.63 -24.51 -8.80
CA SER A 99 -5.36 -25.01 -7.62
C SER A 99 -5.22 -24.12 -6.40
N THR A 100 -4.08 -23.43 -6.25
CA THR A 100 -3.88 -22.52 -5.12
C THR A 100 -4.66 -21.22 -5.25
N GLN A 101 -5.18 -20.90 -6.44
CA GLN A 101 -6.03 -19.72 -6.61
C GLN A 101 -7.29 -19.79 -5.73
N CYS A 102 -7.84 -20.98 -5.49
CA CYS A 102 -8.98 -21.18 -4.60
C CYS A 102 -8.61 -21.77 -3.22
N MET A 103 -7.38 -21.50 -2.74
CA MET A 103 -6.92 -21.96 -1.45
C MET A 103 -7.51 -21.16 -0.28
N TYR A 104 -7.66 -21.81 0.86
CA TYR A 104 -7.90 -21.13 2.14
C TYR A 104 -6.58 -20.60 2.72
N SER A 105 -6.67 -19.53 3.50
CA SER A 105 -5.57 -18.88 4.21
C SER A 105 -5.64 -19.12 5.72
N GLY A 106 -4.93 -18.29 6.50
CA GLY A 106 -5.15 -18.15 7.93
C GLY A 106 -6.45 -17.42 8.27
N SER A 107 -6.58 -17.04 9.54
CA SER A 107 -7.72 -16.26 10.06
C SER A 107 -7.43 -14.77 10.08
N ASN A 108 -8.43 -13.95 9.80
CA ASN A 108 -8.39 -12.49 9.95
C ASN A 108 -8.95 -11.96 11.28
N SER A 109 -9.31 -12.86 12.18
CA SER A 109 -9.81 -12.52 13.51
C SER A 109 -8.79 -11.77 14.36
N TRP A 110 -9.34 -10.97 15.30
CA TRP A 110 -8.59 -10.23 16.31
C TRP A 110 -7.59 -11.12 17.08
N GLN A 111 -8.04 -12.28 17.59
CA GLN A 111 -7.21 -13.17 18.40
C GLN A 111 -5.99 -13.71 17.64
N GLU A 112 -6.22 -14.35 16.49
CA GLU A 112 -5.18 -15.04 15.72
C GLU A 112 -4.14 -14.06 15.15
N ASN A 113 -4.54 -12.87 14.72
CA ASN A 113 -3.60 -11.85 14.23
C ASN A 113 -2.72 -11.29 15.36
N HIS A 114 -3.28 -11.05 16.55
CA HIS A 114 -2.47 -10.64 17.71
C HIS A 114 -1.58 -11.79 18.22
N ALA A 115 -2.07 -13.03 18.19
CA ALA A 115 -1.28 -14.21 18.54
C ALA A 115 -0.10 -14.41 17.58
N ALA A 116 -0.31 -14.17 16.28
CA ALA A 116 0.73 -14.19 15.26
C ALA A 116 1.75 -13.03 15.39
N TRP A 117 1.27 -11.83 15.72
CA TRP A 117 2.11 -10.66 16.00
C TRP A 117 3.01 -10.87 17.22
N ASN A 118 2.54 -11.65 18.21
CA ASN A 118 3.31 -12.07 19.39
C ASN A 118 4.00 -10.92 20.13
N GLY A 119 3.25 -9.86 20.43
CA GLY A 119 3.79 -8.72 21.21
C GLY A 119 4.91 -7.94 20.50
N GLY A 120 5.01 -8.06 19.17
CA GLY A 120 5.96 -7.30 18.35
C GLY A 120 7.11 -8.12 17.78
N THR A 121 7.33 -9.37 18.22
CA THR A 121 8.34 -10.24 17.59
C THR A 121 7.91 -10.70 16.20
N ASN A 122 6.60 -10.73 15.93
CA ASN A 122 6.02 -11.04 14.61
C ASN A 122 6.50 -12.38 14.03
N ASP A 123 6.73 -13.38 14.90
CA ASP A 123 7.35 -14.68 14.58
C ASP A 123 6.43 -15.89 14.83
N HIS A 124 5.15 -15.64 15.09
CA HIS A 124 4.16 -16.68 15.41
C HIS A 124 3.15 -16.94 14.30
N TRP A 125 3.30 -16.41 13.09
CA TRP A 125 2.26 -16.60 12.05
C TRP A 125 1.98 -18.07 11.74
N ALA A 126 3.01 -18.93 11.75
CA ALA A 126 2.81 -20.35 11.51
C ALA A 126 2.07 -21.09 12.64
N VAL A 127 2.23 -20.65 13.90
CA VAL A 127 1.71 -21.35 15.10
C VAL A 127 0.51 -20.68 15.77
N GLY A 128 0.43 -19.36 15.69
CA GLY A 128 -0.64 -18.52 16.25
C GLY A 128 -1.74 -18.19 15.25
N ASN A 129 -1.51 -18.47 13.96
CA ASN A 129 -2.51 -18.36 12.91
C ASN A 129 -2.53 -19.64 12.06
N SER A 130 -1.81 -19.67 10.93
CA SER A 130 -1.72 -20.83 10.05
C SER A 130 -0.33 -20.92 9.42
N PRO A 131 0.25 -22.12 9.24
CA PRO A 131 1.49 -22.26 8.47
C PRO A 131 1.32 -21.84 7.01
N TYR A 132 0.09 -21.74 6.50
CA TYR A 132 -0.18 -21.17 5.17
C TYR A 132 -0.09 -19.65 5.15
N SER A 133 -0.28 -18.96 6.28
CA SER A 133 -0.22 -17.49 6.37
C SER A 133 1.08 -16.90 5.82
N ILE A 134 2.17 -17.65 5.87
CA ILE A 134 3.51 -17.22 5.44
C ILE A 134 3.80 -17.55 3.96
N GLY A 135 2.80 -18.07 3.23
CA GLY A 135 2.90 -18.27 1.79
C GLY A 135 2.86 -16.94 1.03
N PHE A 136 3.56 -16.86 -0.10
CA PHE A 136 3.51 -15.71 -1.00
C PHE A 136 3.37 -16.11 -2.47
N TYR A 137 2.80 -15.20 -3.26
CA TYR A 137 2.74 -15.27 -4.71
C TYR A 137 3.88 -14.51 -5.38
N LYS A 138 4.13 -14.85 -6.63
CA LYS A 138 5.04 -14.13 -7.53
C LYS A 138 4.25 -13.49 -8.66
N ARG A 139 4.91 -12.62 -9.41
CA ARG A 139 4.33 -11.91 -10.55
C ARG A 139 3.53 -12.79 -11.50
N GLN A 140 4.02 -13.99 -11.82
CA GLN A 140 3.34 -14.87 -12.77
C GLN A 140 1.99 -15.39 -12.26
N ASP A 141 1.78 -15.42 -10.94
CA ASP A 141 0.54 -15.91 -10.34
C ASP A 141 -0.53 -14.79 -10.29
N ILE A 142 -0.09 -13.54 -10.14
CA ILE A 142 -0.95 -12.34 -10.02
C ILE A 142 -0.48 -11.20 -10.96
N PRO A 143 -0.46 -11.43 -12.29
CA PRO A 143 0.19 -10.51 -13.23
C PRO A 143 -0.52 -9.16 -13.36
N ILE A 144 -1.84 -9.10 -13.12
CA ILE A 144 -2.62 -7.86 -13.19
C ILE A 144 -2.27 -6.93 -12.04
N GLN A 145 -2.27 -7.47 -10.81
CA GLN A 145 -1.92 -6.72 -9.60
C GLN A 145 -0.50 -6.13 -9.74
N PHE A 146 0.47 -6.94 -10.18
CA PHE A 146 1.82 -6.45 -10.48
C PHE A 146 1.84 -5.38 -11.57
N ALA A 147 1.13 -5.60 -12.68
CA ALA A 147 1.11 -4.63 -13.78
C ALA A 147 0.51 -3.28 -13.36
N LEU A 148 -0.55 -3.28 -12.55
CA LEU A 148 -1.14 -2.05 -11.99
C LEU A 148 -0.16 -1.36 -11.03
N ALA A 149 0.41 -2.09 -10.08
CA ALA A 149 1.35 -1.57 -9.08
C ALA A 149 2.70 -1.09 -9.66
N GLU A 150 3.08 -1.53 -10.85
CA GLU A 150 4.32 -1.09 -11.51
C GLU A 150 4.12 0.02 -12.53
N ASN A 151 2.98 0.02 -13.23
CA ASN A 151 2.67 1.10 -14.14
C ASN A 151 2.25 2.37 -13.37
N PHE A 152 1.85 2.23 -12.12
CA PHE A 152 1.47 3.33 -11.27
C PHE A 152 2.17 3.31 -9.92
N VAL A 153 1.89 4.29 -9.07
CA VAL A 153 2.52 4.37 -7.75
C VAL A 153 1.92 3.31 -6.83
N VAL A 154 2.78 2.45 -6.27
CA VAL A 154 2.46 1.48 -5.21
C VAL A 154 2.83 2.06 -3.84
N GLY A 155 1.99 1.90 -2.83
CA GLY A 155 2.30 2.24 -1.45
C GLY A 155 2.82 1.04 -0.69
N ASP A 156 4.06 1.10 -0.19
CA ASP A 156 4.68 -0.01 0.56
C ASP A 156 4.70 0.19 2.08
N MET A 157 3.98 1.21 2.55
CA MET A 157 3.70 1.51 3.95
C MET A 157 2.23 1.95 4.15
N TYR A 158 1.32 1.35 3.37
CA TYR A 158 -0.12 1.45 3.57
C TYR A 158 -0.60 0.27 4.42
N GLN A 159 -1.33 0.54 5.50
CA GLN A 159 -1.72 -0.44 6.51
C GLN A 159 -3.25 -0.56 6.63
N GLU A 160 -3.71 -1.69 7.13
CA GLU A 160 -5.08 -1.85 7.58
C GLU A 160 -5.39 -0.86 8.73
N GLY A 161 -6.65 -0.44 8.83
CA GLY A 161 -7.08 0.52 9.85
C GLY A 161 -6.99 -0.04 11.27
N VAL A 162 -7.35 -1.32 11.44
CA VAL A 162 -7.47 -2.04 12.71
C VAL A 162 -6.99 -3.49 12.50
N VAL A 163 -6.28 -4.07 13.47
CA VAL A 163 -5.88 -5.48 13.49
C VAL A 163 -7.10 -6.35 13.87
N ALA A 164 -8.05 -6.43 12.94
CA ALA A 164 -9.34 -7.09 13.12
C ALA A 164 -9.91 -7.48 11.76
N ALA A 165 -11.09 -8.11 11.78
CA ALA A 165 -11.79 -8.55 10.58
C ALA A 165 -12.21 -7.39 9.65
N THR A 166 -12.81 -7.76 8.52
CA THR A 166 -13.31 -6.92 7.43
C THR A 166 -14.08 -5.67 7.86
N ASN A 167 -15.18 -5.83 8.60
CA ASN A 167 -16.11 -4.74 8.87
C ASN A 167 -15.47 -3.61 9.70
N PRO A 168 -14.71 -3.86 10.78
CA PRO A 168 -13.95 -2.81 11.48
C PRO A 168 -13.04 -1.97 10.55
N ASN A 169 -12.37 -2.61 9.60
CA ASN A 169 -11.50 -1.94 8.63
C ASN A 169 -12.31 -1.08 7.65
N ARG A 170 -13.38 -1.62 7.07
CA ARG A 170 -14.26 -0.87 6.17
C ARG A 170 -15.06 0.23 6.90
N VAL A 171 -15.42 0.04 8.16
CA VAL A 171 -16.01 1.08 9.04
C VAL A 171 -15.02 2.21 9.28
N THR A 172 -13.74 1.89 9.53
CA THR A 172 -12.66 2.89 9.60
C THR A 172 -12.52 3.64 8.27
N TRP A 173 -12.60 2.95 7.14
CA TRP A 173 -12.53 3.56 5.80
C TRP A 173 -13.68 4.52 5.49
N LEU A 174 -14.87 4.31 6.07
CA LEU A 174 -16.06 5.15 5.85
C LEU A 174 -16.29 6.22 6.92
N SER A 175 -15.59 6.17 8.06
CA SER A 175 -15.89 7.08 9.18
C SER A 175 -14.65 7.58 9.93
N GLY A 176 -13.55 6.83 9.87
CA GLY A 176 -12.27 7.15 10.47
C GLY A 176 -12.06 6.63 11.90
N SER A 177 -12.97 5.79 12.40
CA SER A 177 -12.90 5.24 13.75
C SER A 177 -13.72 3.94 13.88
N VAL A 178 -13.41 3.17 14.91
CA VAL A 178 -14.19 2.00 15.38
C VAL A 178 -14.79 2.23 16.78
N ASN A 179 -15.00 3.50 17.16
CA ASN A 179 -15.49 3.91 18.48
C ASN A 179 -14.63 3.36 19.64
N ALA A 180 -13.32 3.45 19.48
CA ALA A 180 -12.39 3.08 20.54
C ALA A 180 -12.54 4.00 21.77
N PRO A 181 -12.43 3.49 23.00
CA PRO A 181 -12.38 4.32 24.20
C PRO A 181 -11.38 5.48 24.09
N GLY A 182 -11.86 6.70 24.31
CA GLY A 182 -11.04 7.92 24.19
C GLY A 182 -10.89 8.44 22.75
N GLY A 183 -11.58 7.83 21.79
CA GLY A 183 -11.85 8.39 20.47
C GLY A 183 -12.92 9.50 20.52
N PRO A 184 -13.27 10.08 19.37
CA PRO A 184 -14.23 11.18 19.31
C PRO A 184 -15.69 10.78 19.56
N GLN A 185 -16.01 9.48 19.46
CA GLN A 185 -17.34 8.92 19.70
C GLN A 185 -17.56 8.50 21.17
N THR A 186 -18.80 8.21 21.50
CA THR A 186 -19.26 7.75 22.82
C THR A 186 -19.82 6.32 22.79
N PRO A 187 -19.85 5.60 23.93
CA PRO A 187 -20.44 4.25 24.00
C PRO A 187 -21.88 4.13 23.49
N ASP A 188 -22.69 5.18 23.60
CA ASP A 188 -24.08 5.15 23.14
C ASP A 188 -24.20 5.14 21.60
N GLU A 189 -23.12 5.44 20.89
CA GLU A 189 -23.06 5.53 19.42
C GLU A 189 -22.67 4.21 18.74
N GLY A 190 -22.55 3.10 19.46
CA GLY A 190 -22.22 1.80 18.88
C GLY A 190 -21.37 0.89 19.77
N GLY A 191 -21.37 1.13 21.09
CA GLY A 191 -20.47 0.45 22.02
C GLY A 191 -19.01 0.80 21.78
N ASN A 192 -18.13 0.26 22.63
CA ASN A 192 -16.70 0.56 22.59
C ASN A 192 -15.86 -0.72 22.80
N PRO A 193 -15.01 -1.14 21.85
CA PRO A 193 -14.93 -0.76 20.43
C PRO A 193 -15.74 -1.71 19.50
N TYR A 194 -15.77 -1.42 18.19
CA TYR A 194 -16.25 -2.34 17.13
C TYR A 194 -15.07 -3.01 16.41
N ILE A 195 -14.74 -4.24 16.81
CA ILE A 195 -13.53 -5.00 16.41
C ILE A 195 -13.85 -6.39 15.83
N ASP A 196 -15.10 -6.62 15.43
CA ASP A 196 -15.52 -7.85 14.77
C ASP A 196 -16.61 -7.57 13.71
N ASN A 197 -16.92 -8.58 12.90
CA ASN A 197 -17.97 -8.60 11.89
C ASN A 197 -19.38 -8.73 12.49
N ASN A 198 -19.62 -8.33 13.75
CA ASN A 198 -20.93 -8.50 14.37
C ASN A 198 -21.99 -7.60 13.73
N ILE A 199 -23.02 -8.24 13.19
CA ILE A 199 -24.18 -7.60 12.55
C ILE A 199 -25.49 -7.92 13.28
N THR A 200 -25.39 -8.49 14.49
CA THR A 200 -26.54 -8.82 15.33
C THR A 200 -26.97 -7.59 16.13
N PRO A 201 -28.23 -7.13 16.00
CA PRO A 201 -28.73 -5.99 16.77
C PRO A 201 -28.52 -6.14 18.29
N GLY A 202 -27.94 -5.12 18.91
CA GLY A 202 -27.52 -5.15 20.31
C GLY A 202 -26.01 -5.04 20.43
N CYS A 203 -25.46 -5.49 21.57
CA CYS A 203 -24.05 -5.47 21.87
C CYS A 203 -23.61 -6.85 22.36
N GLU A 204 -22.33 -7.18 22.16
CA GLU A 204 -21.73 -8.29 22.87
C GLU A 204 -21.61 -8.00 24.38
N THR A 205 -21.41 -9.07 25.16
CA THR A 205 -21.30 -8.97 26.62
C THR A 205 -20.09 -8.13 26.99
N GLY A 206 -20.31 -6.95 27.57
CA GLY A 206 -19.25 -5.98 27.85
C GLY A 206 -19.44 -4.65 27.10
N GLY A 207 -20.43 -4.56 26.20
CA GLY A 207 -20.79 -3.31 25.54
C GLY A 207 -19.85 -2.92 24.39
N PHE A 208 -19.26 -3.92 23.74
CA PHE A 208 -18.45 -3.79 22.53
C PHE A 208 -19.13 -4.50 21.36
N ASN A 209 -18.63 -4.28 20.14
CA ASN A 209 -19.19 -4.79 18.89
C ASN A 209 -20.70 -4.52 18.75
N CYS A 210 -21.19 -3.34 19.15
CA CYS A 210 -22.62 -3.10 19.02
C CYS A 210 -23.02 -2.83 17.57
N TYR A 211 -24.27 -3.16 17.27
CA TYR A 211 -24.89 -2.91 15.99
C TYR A 211 -26.35 -2.47 16.21
N PRO A 212 -26.85 -1.42 15.53
CA PRO A 212 -26.16 -0.59 14.53
C PRO A 212 -25.20 0.44 15.14
N LEU A 213 -24.25 0.89 14.33
CA LEU A 213 -23.35 2.03 14.59
C LEU A 213 -24.10 3.34 14.35
N LYS A 214 -23.78 4.43 15.06
CA LYS A 214 -24.62 5.66 15.04
C LYS A 214 -23.86 6.95 14.82
N TRP A 215 -22.54 6.92 14.77
CA TRP A 215 -21.77 8.11 14.44
C TRP A 215 -21.79 8.39 12.93
N LYS A 216 -21.40 9.60 12.57
CA LYS A 216 -21.51 10.10 11.20
C LYS A 216 -20.47 9.48 10.26
N THR A 217 -20.87 9.22 9.03
CA THR A 217 -19.99 8.71 7.96
C THR A 217 -19.53 9.81 7.01
N VAL A 218 -18.47 9.54 6.23
CA VAL A 218 -18.00 10.47 5.18
C VAL A 218 -19.05 10.75 4.11
N GLY A 219 -19.95 9.80 3.82
CA GLY A 219 -21.08 9.99 2.90
C GLY A 219 -21.99 11.14 3.32
N GLU A 220 -22.27 11.27 4.61
CA GLU A 220 -23.08 12.39 5.14
C GLU A 220 -22.30 13.71 5.13
N TYR A 221 -20.98 13.69 5.38
CA TYR A 221 -20.12 14.87 5.20
C TYR A 221 -20.09 15.35 3.74
N TYR A 222 -20.18 14.43 2.77
CA TYR A 222 -20.29 14.75 1.36
C TYR A 222 -21.64 15.40 1.04
N GLU A 223 -22.75 14.88 1.55
CA GLU A 223 -24.09 15.48 1.37
C GLU A 223 -24.14 16.91 1.90
N ASP A 224 -23.66 17.15 3.12
CA ASP A 224 -23.65 18.48 3.74
C ASP A 224 -22.87 19.52 2.93
N ALA A 225 -21.79 19.09 2.27
CA ALA A 225 -20.95 19.94 1.45
C ALA A 225 -21.37 20.01 -0.02
N GLY A 226 -22.46 19.32 -0.42
CA GLY A 226 -22.92 19.26 -1.81
C GLY A 226 -21.93 18.55 -2.74
N VAL A 227 -21.25 17.52 -2.24
CA VAL A 227 -20.32 16.67 -2.98
C VAL A 227 -21.07 15.45 -3.49
N SER A 228 -21.06 15.22 -4.80
CA SER A 228 -21.72 14.04 -5.36
C SER A 228 -20.93 12.77 -5.01
N TRP A 229 -21.63 11.76 -4.49
CA TRP A 229 -21.01 10.47 -4.17
C TRP A 229 -21.97 9.31 -4.48
N GLN A 230 -21.42 8.11 -4.65
CA GLN A 230 -22.20 6.91 -4.98
C GLN A 230 -21.47 5.63 -4.60
N VAL A 231 -22.17 4.67 -4.00
CA VAL A 231 -21.74 3.26 -3.94
C VAL A 231 -22.16 2.56 -5.23
N PHE A 232 -21.21 1.89 -5.87
CA PHE A 232 -21.42 0.96 -6.97
C PHE A 232 -21.18 -0.46 -6.47
N GLN A 233 -22.20 -1.30 -6.52
CA GLN A 233 -22.21 -2.65 -5.96
C GLN A 233 -23.20 -3.56 -6.70
N ASN A 234 -23.03 -4.87 -6.58
CA ASN A 234 -24.02 -5.86 -6.98
C ASN A 234 -24.87 -6.30 -5.77
N GLU A 235 -25.89 -7.13 -6.01
CA GLU A 235 -26.84 -7.56 -4.95
C GLU A 235 -26.15 -8.39 -3.87
N ASP A 236 -25.38 -9.40 -4.26
CA ASP A 236 -24.45 -10.08 -3.36
C ASP A 236 -23.14 -9.30 -3.34
N ASN A 237 -22.94 -8.55 -2.26
CA ASN A 237 -21.78 -7.71 -2.01
C ASN A 237 -20.95 -8.23 -0.82
N PHE A 238 -21.17 -9.47 -0.39
CA PHE A 238 -20.44 -10.13 0.69
C PHE A 238 -20.37 -9.36 2.01
N ASP A 239 -21.42 -8.58 2.33
CA ASP A 239 -21.45 -7.71 3.52
C ASP A 239 -20.39 -6.57 3.52
N ASP A 240 -19.67 -6.35 2.42
CA ASP A 240 -18.59 -5.36 2.29
C ASP A 240 -19.07 -3.90 2.19
N ASN A 241 -20.37 -3.67 1.97
CA ASN A 241 -20.91 -2.32 2.02
C ASN A 241 -21.18 -1.88 3.46
N SER A 242 -20.15 -1.34 4.11
CA SER A 242 -20.25 -0.97 5.53
C SER A 242 -21.15 0.23 5.83
N TYR A 243 -21.68 0.96 4.83
CA TYR A 243 -22.77 1.92 5.09
C TYR A 243 -23.99 1.22 5.71
N ALA A 244 -24.22 -0.04 5.39
CA ALA A 244 -25.27 -0.87 5.99
C ALA A 244 -25.10 -1.08 7.50
N ARG A 245 -23.93 -0.79 8.08
CA ARG A 245 -23.67 -0.92 9.51
C ARG A 245 -24.17 0.27 10.33
N PHE A 246 -24.51 1.36 9.67
CA PHE A 246 -24.87 2.62 10.31
C PHE A 246 -26.39 2.83 10.36
N GLN A 247 -26.90 3.18 11.54
CA GLN A 247 -28.33 3.31 11.82
C GLN A 247 -29.01 4.29 10.87
N GLN A 248 -28.38 5.45 10.61
CA GLN A 248 -28.92 6.46 9.72
C GLN A 248 -29.08 5.99 8.26
N PHE A 249 -28.36 4.96 7.85
CA PHE A 249 -28.50 4.32 6.54
C PHE A 249 -29.55 3.21 6.56
N GLN A 250 -29.63 2.43 7.64
CA GLN A 250 -30.68 1.42 7.84
C GLN A 250 -32.07 2.06 7.92
N ASP A 251 -32.18 3.20 8.61
CA ASP A 251 -33.41 3.97 8.79
C ASP A 251 -33.72 4.86 7.57
N ALA A 252 -32.85 4.88 6.55
CA ALA A 252 -33.03 5.74 5.39
C ALA A 252 -34.21 5.27 4.52
N GLU A 253 -35.25 6.10 4.41
CA GLU A 253 -36.44 5.79 3.61
C GLU A 253 -36.11 5.55 2.13
N PRO A 254 -36.77 4.58 1.47
CA PRO A 254 -36.64 4.38 0.03
C PRO A 254 -36.87 5.68 -0.76
N GLY A 255 -35.88 6.05 -1.58
CA GLY A 255 -35.90 7.29 -2.36
C GLY A 255 -35.13 8.46 -1.73
N SER A 256 -34.72 8.37 -0.45
CA SER A 256 -33.79 9.33 0.15
C SER A 256 -32.39 9.25 -0.47
N SER A 257 -31.57 10.30 -0.28
CA SER A 257 -30.19 10.32 -0.82
C SER A 257 -29.34 9.21 -0.21
N LEU A 258 -29.36 9.05 1.11
CA LEU A 258 -28.60 8.00 1.82
C LEU A 258 -29.01 6.59 1.38
N TYR A 259 -30.32 6.33 1.25
CA TYR A 259 -30.81 5.05 0.74
C TYR A 259 -30.34 4.80 -0.69
N ASN A 260 -30.55 5.74 -1.61
CA ASN A 260 -30.23 5.55 -3.03
C ASN A 260 -28.72 5.44 -3.30
N ARG A 261 -27.90 6.23 -2.60
CA ARG A 261 -26.45 6.30 -2.84
C ARG A 261 -25.66 5.27 -2.05
N GLY A 262 -26.03 5.05 -0.78
CA GLY A 262 -25.30 4.20 0.15
C GLY A 262 -25.85 2.78 0.25
N MET A 263 -27.17 2.62 0.41
CA MET A 263 -27.78 1.31 0.67
C MET A 263 -28.12 0.53 -0.59
N LYS A 264 -28.97 1.10 -1.46
CA LYS A 264 -29.32 0.51 -2.75
C LYS A 264 -28.11 0.51 -3.69
N GLY A 265 -27.42 1.64 -3.77
CA GLY A 265 -26.31 1.82 -4.70
C GLY A 265 -26.74 1.79 -6.17
N LEU A 266 -25.75 1.70 -7.06
CA LEU A 266 -25.91 1.42 -8.49
C LEU A 266 -25.08 0.19 -8.88
N SER A 267 -25.39 -0.49 -9.97
CA SER A 267 -24.61 -1.66 -10.40
C SER A 267 -23.21 -1.29 -10.92
N LEU A 268 -22.28 -2.25 -10.93
CA LEU A 268 -20.98 -2.09 -11.59
C LEU A 268 -21.12 -1.81 -13.11
N ASP A 269 -22.13 -2.37 -13.78
CA ASP A 269 -22.44 -2.02 -15.18
C ASP A 269 -22.77 -0.53 -15.33
N THR A 270 -23.45 0.05 -14.34
CA THR A 270 -23.74 1.49 -14.32
C THR A 270 -22.46 2.30 -14.10
N PHE A 271 -21.55 1.82 -13.25
CA PHE A 271 -20.21 2.42 -13.12
C PHE A 271 -19.47 2.44 -14.46
N TYR A 272 -19.41 1.29 -15.16
CA TYR A 272 -18.74 1.20 -16.47
C TYR A 272 -19.37 2.14 -17.50
N ALA A 273 -20.71 2.21 -17.56
CA ALA A 273 -21.42 3.12 -18.44
C ALA A 273 -21.16 4.61 -18.11
N GLN A 274 -21.14 4.98 -16.83
CA GLN A 274 -20.86 6.36 -16.41
C GLN A 274 -19.39 6.73 -16.64
N ALA A 275 -18.46 5.81 -16.43
CA ALA A 275 -17.05 6.00 -16.74
C ALA A 275 -16.83 6.25 -18.24
N ALA A 276 -17.43 5.42 -19.10
CA ALA A 276 -17.39 5.57 -20.56
C ALA A 276 -17.97 6.93 -21.03
N ASN A 277 -18.99 7.42 -20.34
CA ASN A 277 -19.61 8.72 -20.64
C ASN A 277 -18.90 9.92 -19.98
N GLY A 278 -17.94 9.69 -19.08
CA GLY A 278 -17.27 10.75 -18.32
C GLY A 278 -18.19 11.46 -17.32
N THR A 279 -19.18 10.75 -16.79
CA THR A 279 -20.23 11.27 -15.90
C THR A 279 -20.22 10.64 -14.51
N LEU A 280 -19.09 10.06 -14.09
CA LEU A 280 -18.94 9.54 -12.72
C LEU A 280 -19.25 10.65 -11.69
N PRO A 281 -19.72 10.30 -10.49
CA PRO A 281 -19.78 11.26 -9.39
C PRO A 281 -18.38 11.68 -8.96
N GLU A 282 -18.30 12.68 -8.07
CA GLU A 282 -17.02 13.14 -7.54
C GLU A 282 -16.35 12.05 -6.69
N VAL A 283 -17.10 11.35 -5.85
CA VAL A 283 -16.60 10.19 -5.09
C VAL A 283 -17.37 8.93 -5.47
N SER A 284 -16.67 7.92 -5.98
CA SER A 284 -17.25 6.60 -6.29
C SER A 284 -16.66 5.55 -5.37
N TYR A 285 -17.49 4.80 -4.65
CA TYR A 285 -17.07 3.62 -3.89
C TYR A 285 -17.41 2.37 -4.71
N ILE A 286 -16.43 1.50 -4.92
CA ILE A 286 -16.63 0.21 -5.58
C ILE A 286 -16.65 -0.88 -4.52
N VAL A 287 -17.75 -1.65 -4.49
CA VAL A 287 -17.90 -2.86 -3.69
C VAL A 287 -18.12 -4.02 -4.66
N GLY A 288 -17.18 -4.97 -4.68
CA GLY A 288 -17.23 -6.13 -5.57
C GLY A 288 -18.27 -7.16 -5.11
N PRO A 289 -18.69 -8.08 -6.00
CA PRO A 289 -19.42 -9.25 -5.58
C PRO A 289 -18.52 -10.25 -4.85
N MET A 290 -19.10 -11.07 -3.97
CA MET A 290 -18.43 -12.11 -3.17
C MET A 290 -17.40 -12.90 -3.95
N GLU A 291 -17.77 -13.47 -5.09
CA GLU A 291 -16.91 -14.31 -5.92
C GLU A 291 -15.70 -13.60 -6.53
N LEU A 292 -15.71 -12.26 -6.57
CA LEU A 292 -14.62 -11.44 -7.11
C LEU A 292 -13.91 -10.61 -6.02
N SER A 293 -14.22 -10.84 -4.74
CA SER A 293 -13.70 -10.08 -3.58
C SER A 293 -12.23 -10.32 -3.29
N GLU A 294 -11.73 -11.51 -3.66
CA GLU A 294 -10.46 -12.10 -3.23
C GLU A 294 -10.42 -12.58 -1.76
N HIS A 295 -11.50 -12.48 -0.96
CA HIS A 295 -11.53 -13.12 0.37
C HIS A 295 -11.34 -14.63 0.23
N PRO A 296 -10.34 -15.29 0.82
CA PRO A 296 -10.15 -16.75 0.67
C PRO A 296 -11.42 -17.55 1.04
N PRO A 297 -11.90 -18.48 0.19
CA PRO A 297 -11.22 -19.09 -0.96
C PRO A 297 -11.45 -18.38 -2.31
N TYR A 298 -12.00 -17.16 -2.34
CA TYR A 298 -12.19 -16.38 -3.56
C TYR A 298 -10.88 -15.99 -4.23
N SER A 299 -10.85 -16.24 -5.53
CA SER A 299 -9.62 -16.32 -6.31
C SER A 299 -8.95 -14.96 -6.56
N PRO A 300 -7.61 -14.85 -6.37
CA PRO A 300 -6.83 -13.72 -6.86
C PRO A 300 -6.98 -13.45 -8.36
N HIS A 301 -7.22 -14.48 -9.18
CA HIS A 301 -7.45 -14.31 -10.63
C HIS A 301 -8.81 -13.67 -10.92
N ASP A 302 -9.84 -14.04 -10.17
CA ASP A 302 -11.18 -13.51 -10.37
C ASP A 302 -11.28 -12.06 -9.87
N GLY A 303 -10.64 -11.77 -8.74
CA GLY A 303 -10.46 -10.39 -8.29
C GLY A 303 -9.59 -9.54 -9.21
N ALA A 304 -8.50 -10.11 -9.75
CA ALA A 304 -7.70 -9.46 -10.79
C ALA A 304 -8.53 -9.08 -12.01
N TRP A 305 -9.49 -9.91 -12.40
CA TRP A 305 -10.41 -9.58 -13.48
C TRP A 305 -11.27 -8.36 -13.14
N LEU A 306 -11.83 -8.29 -11.93
CA LEU A 306 -12.61 -7.13 -11.50
C LEU A 306 -11.76 -5.86 -11.45
N GLN A 307 -10.55 -5.94 -10.89
CA GLN A 307 -9.59 -4.83 -10.89
C GLN A 307 -9.25 -4.37 -12.30
N TYR A 308 -9.05 -5.30 -13.23
CA TYR A 308 -8.83 -4.98 -14.63
C TYR A 308 -10.04 -4.27 -15.24
N GLN A 309 -11.28 -4.74 -15.03
CA GLN A 309 -12.48 -4.08 -15.55
C GLN A 309 -12.61 -2.65 -15.03
N VAL A 310 -12.44 -2.44 -13.72
CA VAL A 310 -12.51 -1.11 -13.09
C VAL A 310 -11.40 -0.19 -13.61
N ALA A 311 -10.16 -0.69 -13.68
CA ALA A 311 -9.04 0.06 -14.23
C ALA A 311 -9.26 0.42 -15.71
N GLN A 312 -9.72 -0.52 -16.54
CA GLN A 312 -10.01 -0.26 -17.96
C GLN A 312 -11.14 0.75 -18.13
N ALA A 313 -12.19 0.71 -17.30
CA ALA A 313 -13.26 1.69 -17.35
C ALA A 313 -12.74 3.11 -17.08
N VAL A 314 -11.83 3.27 -16.12
CA VAL A 314 -11.19 4.56 -15.82
C VAL A 314 -10.20 4.97 -16.90
N LEU A 315 -9.33 4.07 -17.37
CA LEU A 315 -8.29 4.35 -18.37
C LEU A 315 -8.88 4.72 -19.74
N ASN A 316 -10.00 4.11 -20.11
CA ASN A 316 -10.69 4.39 -21.38
C ASN A 316 -11.72 5.52 -21.27
N SER A 317 -11.95 6.07 -20.08
CA SER A 317 -12.86 7.19 -19.87
C SER A 317 -12.35 8.45 -20.59
N PRO A 318 -13.24 9.27 -21.19
CA PRO A 318 -12.86 10.61 -21.65
C PRO A 318 -12.39 11.54 -20.50
N LYS A 319 -12.55 11.11 -19.24
CA LYS A 319 -12.10 11.80 -18.02
C LYS A 319 -10.88 11.16 -17.36
N TYR A 320 -10.20 10.18 -17.97
CA TYR A 320 -8.98 9.58 -17.42
C TYR A 320 -7.96 10.63 -16.94
N ASN A 321 -7.78 11.70 -17.72
CA ASN A 321 -6.87 12.80 -17.41
C ASN A 321 -7.24 13.63 -16.17
N LYS A 322 -8.34 13.28 -15.48
CA LYS A 322 -8.91 13.95 -14.33
C LYS A 322 -9.41 13.00 -13.24
N THR A 323 -9.04 11.72 -13.30
CA THR A 323 -9.49 10.70 -12.35
C THR A 323 -8.32 10.17 -11.52
N ALA A 324 -8.56 9.95 -10.24
CA ALA A 324 -7.72 9.13 -9.39
C ALA A 324 -8.51 7.88 -8.98
N LEU A 325 -8.04 6.72 -9.40
CA LEU A 325 -8.55 5.42 -8.95
C LEU A 325 -7.58 4.87 -7.90
N ILE A 326 -8.07 4.64 -6.69
CA ILE A 326 -7.30 4.15 -5.55
C ILE A 326 -7.74 2.71 -5.27
N PHE A 327 -6.80 1.78 -5.43
CA PHE A 327 -6.97 0.40 -5.01
C PHE A 327 -6.40 0.21 -3.61
N SER A 328 -7.15 -0.48 -2.78
CA SER A 328 -6.76 -0.89 -1.43
C SER A 328 -7.33 -2.27 -1.12
N TYR A 329 -6.86 -2.86 -0.03
CA TYR A 329 -7.50 -3.99 0.63
C TYR A 329 -7.98 -3.51 2.00
N ASP A 330 -8.90 -4.25 2.60
CA ASP A 330 -9.43 -3.98 3.93
C ASP A 330 -8.50 -4.47 5.04
N GLU A 331 -8.02 -5.72 4.97
CA GLU A 331 -7.15 -6.35 5.97
C GLU A 331 -6.33 -7.50 5.35
N THR A 332 -5.44 -8.10 6.14
CA THR A 332 -4.47 -9.10 5.64
C THR A 332 -5.03 -10.44 5.21
N GLY A 333 -6.17 -10.92 5.69
CA GLY A 333 -6.74 -12.24 5.42
C GLY A 333 -6.09 -13.37 6.20
N GLY A 334 -5.39 -13.01 7.29
CA GLY A 334 -4.49 -13.93 7.97
C GLY A 334 -3.23 -14.25 7.15
N TRP A 335 -2.82 -13.36 6.24
CA TRP A 335 -1.56 -13.47 5.52
C TRP A 335 -0.45 -12.66 6.23
N PHE A 336 0.76 -13.19 6.22
CA PHE A 336 1.92 -12.60 6.88
C PHE A 336 2.42 -11.35 6.17
N ASP A 337 2.75 -10.32 6.96
CA ASP A 337 3.64 -9.24 6.56
C ASP A 337 4.76 -9.07 7.60
N HIS A 338 5.98 -8.88 7.14
CA HIS A 338 7.15 -8.81 8.03
C HIS A 338 7.29 -7.50 8.78
N VAL A 339 6.71 -6.42 8.24
CA VAL A 339 6.82 -5.10 8.86
C VAL A 339 5.83 -5.04 10.00
N SER A 340 6.35 -4.95 11.22
CA SER A 340 5.52 -4.72 12.39
C SER A 340 4.70 -3.43 12.19
N PRO A 341 3.40 -3.42 12.55
CA PRO A 341 2.53 -2.28 12.35
C PRO A 341 3.11 -0.97 12.89
N TYR A 342 3.08 0.11 12.09
CA TYR A 342 3.32 1.45 12.62
C TYR A 342 2.09 1.93 13.39
N HIS A 343 2.18 1.93 14.71
CA HIS A 343 1.09 2.28 15.61
C HIS A 343 1.49 3.35 16.62
N SER A 344 0.49 3.87 17.32
CA SER A 344 0.67 4.91 18.34
C SER A 344 1.47 4.43 19.55
N PRO A 345 2.10 5.34 20.32
CA PRO A 345 2.69 5.00 21.60
C PRO A 345 1.68 4.36 22.56
N ASN A 346 2.14 3.45 23.41
CA ASN A 346 1.33 2.79 24.43
C ASN A 346 0.53 3.80 25.27
N GLY A 347 -0.78 3.56 25.43
CA GLY A 347 -1.66 4.44 26.21
C GLY A 347 -2.30 5.57 25.42
N THR A 348 -2.06 5.67 24.10
CA THR A 348 -2.68 6.72 23.28
C THR A 348 -4.20 6.56 23.24
N SER A 349 -4.91 7.65 23.57
CA SER A 349 -6.37 7.73 23.61
C SER A 349 -6.98 7.39 22.23
N GLY A 350 -7.99 6.51 22.20
CA GLY A 350 -8.64 6.07 20.97
C GLY A 350 -7.85 5.06 20.14
N GLU A 351 -6.66 4.63 20.59
CA GLU A 351 -5.79 3.71 19.85
C GLU A 351 -5.44 2.44 20.63
N TRP A 352 -5.59 2.43 21.96
CA TRP A 352 -5.26 1.30 22.82
C TRP A 352 -6.44 0.91 23.69
N ILE A 353 -6.65 -0.41 23.85
CA ILE A 353 -7.74 -0.97 24.63
C ILE A 353 -7.25 -2.06 25.57
N GLN A 354 -7.98 -2.23 26.67
CA GLN A 354 -8.00 -3.53 27.32
C GLN A 354 -8.90 -4.43 26.46
N ASP A 355 -8.34 -5.50 25.90
CA ASP A 355 -9.07 -6.44 25.08
C ASP A 355 -10.34 -6.93 25.78
N PRO A 356 -11.53 -6.66 25.22
CA PRO A 356 -12.79 -7.04 25.84
C PRO A 356 -13.05 -8.55 25.75
N TYR A 357 -12.37 -9.28 24.85
CA TYR A 357 -12.42 -10.74 24.82
C TYR A 357 -11.62 -11.38 25.95
N GLY A 358 -10.62 -10.69 26.49
CA GLY A 358 -9.77 -11.18 27.59
C GLY A 358 -8.63 -12.10 27.15
N GLU A 359 -8.25 -12.05 25.89
CA GLU A 359 -7.42 -13.04 25.20
C GLU A 359 -6.02 -12.47 24.89
N VAL A 360 -5.94 -11.20 24.49
CA VAL A 360 -4.67 -10.55 24.08
C VAL A 360 -4.16 -9.53 25.10
N GLY A 361 -4.98 -9.16 26.09
CA GLY A 361 -4.60 -8.20 27.14
C GLY A 361 -4.69 -6.74 26.68
N TYR A 362 -3.81 -5.88 27.19
CA TYR A 362 -3.78 -4.47 26.81
C TYR A 362 -2.95 -4.27 25.54
N THR A 363 -3.59 -3.89 24.44
CA THR A 363 -2.97 -3.81 23.11
C THR A 363 -3.48 -2.62 22.30
N PHE A 364 -2.79 -2.30 21.21
CA PHE A 364 -3.23 -1.33 20.22
C PHE A 364 -4.32 -1.93 19.33
N LEU A 365 -5.20 -1.06 18.81
CA LEU A 365 -6.22 -1.43 17.82
C LEU A 365 -5.64 -1.42 16.40
N GLY A 366 -4.83 -0.41 16.08
CA GLY A 366 -4.19 -0.26 14.79
C GLY A 366 -3.32 1.02 14.73
N PRO A 367 -2.91 1.48 13.54
CA PRO A 367 -3.06 0.79 12.26
C PRO A 367 -2.37 -0.56 12.34
N GLY A 368 -2.83 -1.52 11.54
CA GLY A 368 -2.36 -2.90 11.58
C GLY A 368 -1.29 -3.20 10.53
N PHE A 369 -1.31 -4.41 9.98
CA PHE A 369 -0.33 -4.87 9.00
C PHE A 369 -0.47 -4.18 7.64
N ARG A 370 0.58 -4.28 6.82
CA ARG A 370 0.61 -3.64 5.50
C ARG A 370 -0.26 -4.40 4.49
N LEU A 371 -0.91 -3.64 3.63
CA LEU A 371 -1.80 -4.14 2.58
C LEU A 371 -1.35 -3.68 1.19
N PRO A 372 -1.68 -4.42 0.12
CA PRO A 372 -1.54 -3.94 -1.25
C PRO A 372 -2.30 -2.62 -1.43
N PHE A 373 -1.60 -1.63 -1.98
CA PHE A 373 -2.16 -0.30 -2.23
C PHE A 373 -1.50 0.33 -3.46
N TYR A 374 -2.29 0.83 -4.39
CA TYR A 374 -1.76 1.52 -5.57
C TYR A 374 -2.79 2.46 -6.18
N ILE A 375 -2.29 3.52 -6.82
CA ILE A 375 -3.13 4.62 -7.31
C ILE A 375 -2.99 4.71 -8.82
N VAL A 376 -4.05 4.42 -9.57
CA VAL A 376 -4.12 4.57 -11.03
C VAL A 376 -4.55 5.99 -11.38
N SER A 377 -3.63 6.75 -11.96
CA SER A 377 -3.87 8.15 -12.35
C SER A 377 -2.77 8.65 -13.30
N PRO A 378 -3.02 9.66 -14.16
CA PRO A 378 -1.96 10.27 -14.95
C PRO A 378 -0.81 10.84 -14.12
N TRP A 379 -1.10 11.31 -12.90
CA TRP A 379 -0.10 11.90 -11.99
C TRP A 379 0.70 10.85 -11.21
N THR A 380 0.36 9.57 -11.34
CA THR A 380 1.07 8.44 -10.73
C THR A 380 1.63 7.49 -11.80
N ARG A 381 1.47 7.81 -13.09
CA ARG A 381 1.98 7.03 -14.21
C ARG A 381 3.52 7.04 -14.24
N LYS A 382 4.10 6.02 -14.89
CA LYS A 382 5.52 5.62 -14.87
C LYS A 382 6.01 5.00 -13.55
N GLY A 383 5.07 4.57 -12.71
CA GLY A 383 5.41 3.83 -11.52
C GLY A 383 5.99 4.68 -10.40
N GLY A 384 6.50 3.98 -9.39
CA GLY A 384 7.13 4.57 -8.22
C GLY A 384 6.66 3.87 -6.95
N VAL A 385 7.32 4.19 -5.85
CA VAL A 385 6.94 3.72 -4.52
C VAL A 385 6.61 4.90 -3.62
N TYR A 386 5.43 4.85 -3.01
CA TYR A 386 4.98 5.79 -2.00
C TYR A 386 5.28 5.24 -0.62
N THR A 387 6.11 5.96 0.13
CA THR A 387 6.76 5.41 1.34
C THR A 387 6.20 5.94 2.65
N ALA A 388 5.31 6.93 2.60
CA ALA A 388 4.78 7.54 3.82
C ALA A 388 3.79 6.61 4.52
N HIS A 389 3.86 6.56 5.85
CA HIS A 389 2.90 5.85 6.69
C HIS A 389 1.46 6.26 6.37
N SER A 390 0.65 5.29 5.99
CA SER A 390 -0.72 5.49 5.52
C SER A 390 -1.61 4.35 6.02
N ASP A 391 -2.90 4.63 6.17
CA ASP A 391 -3.91 3.62 6.47
C ASP A 391 -5.23 3.97 5.77
N HIS A 392 -6.34 3.32 6.11
CA HIS A 392 -7.66 3.65 5.56
C HIS A 392 -8.07 5.11 5.77
N ASN A 393 -7.64 5.75 6.87
CA ASN A 393 -7.90 7.17 7.12
C ASN A 393 -7.20 8.07 6.11
N SER A 394 -6.08 7.64 5.54
CA SER A 394 -5.37 8.39 4.50
C SER A 394 -6.21 8.63 3.24
N GLN A 395 -7.13 7.71 2.91
CA GLN A 395 -8.07 7.92 1.80
C GLN A 395 -9.11 9.00 2.12
N ILE A 396 -9.62 9.03 3.36
CA ILE A 396 -10.52 10.10 3.83
C ILE A 396 -9.78 11.44 3.76
N LYS A 397 -8.56 11.51 4.31
CA LYS A 397 -7.72 12.72 4.29
C LYS A 397 -7.43 13.20 2.86
N PHE A 398 -7.22 12.29 1.91
CA PHE A 398 -7.07 12.66 0.51
C PHE A 398 -8.31 13.38 -0.04
N VAL A 399 -9.50 12.83 0.20
CA VAL A 399 -10.77 13.46 -0.21
C VAL A 399 -10.97 14.80 0.50
N GLU A 400 -10.65 14.90 1.79
CA GLU A 400 -10.68 16.17 2.55
C GLU A 400 -9.80 17.24 1.89
N LYS A 401 -8.52 16.91 1.60
CA LYS A 401 -7.59 17.84 0.95
C LYS A 401 -8.04 18.21 -0.45
N TRP A 402 -8.53 17.24 -1.21
CA TRP A 402 -9.03 17.44 -2.57
C TRP A 402 -10.21 18.41 -2.61
N GLN A 403 -11.20 18.18 -1.74
CA GLN A 403 -12.39 18.99 -1.67
C GLN A 403 -12.11 20.38 -1.10
N ALA A 404 -11.17 20.49 -0.14
CA ALA A 404 -10.67 21.78 0.35
C ALA A 404 -10.00 22.58 -0.76
N ALA A 405 -9.21 21.94 -1.63
CA ALA A 405 -8.62 22.59 -2.81
C ALA A 405 -9.69 23.08 -3.82
N LYS A 406 -10.89 22.48 -3.80
CA LYS A 406 -12.08 22.92 -4.54
C LYS A 406 -12.97 23.90 -3.77
N GLY A 407 -12.58 24.31 -2.56
CA GLY A 407 -13.30 25.29 -1.74
C GLY A 407 -14.47 24.72 -0.93
N ARG A 408 -14.55 23.41 -0.73
CA ARG A 408 -15.56 22.73 0.11
C ARG A 408 -14.92 22.07 1.33
N ASN A 409 -15.62 22.08 2.46
CA ASN A 409 -15.17 21.40 3.67
C ASN A 409 -15.94 20.10 3.87
N VAL A 410 -15.25 18.97 3.77
CA VAL A 410 -15.77 17.62 4.07
C VAL A 410 -15.01 16.95 5.22
N THR A 411 -14.31 17.75 6.03
CA THR A 411 -13.47 17.23 7.11
C THR A 411 -14.32 16.51 8.15
N THR A 412 -14.02 15.23 8.39
CA THR A 412 -14.71 14.46 9.43
C THR A 412 -14.13 14.78 10.81
N ASP A 413 -14.99 15.01 11.79
CA ASP A 413 -14.62 15.09 13.20
C ASP A 413 -14.61 13.71 13.90
N GLN A 414 -14.91 12.65 13.16
CA GLN A 414 -15.04 11.28 13.65
C GLN A 414 -13.71 10.50 13.65
N MET A 415 -12.66 11.07 13.07
CA MET A 415 -11.35 10.42 12.98
C MET A 415 -10.57 10.54 14.29
N VAL A 416 -9.92 9.45 14.71
CA VAL A 416 -9.03 9.46 15.89
C VAL A 416 -7.89 10.46 15.70
N GLY A 417 -7.62 11.27 16.73
CA GLY A 417 -6.67 12.38 16.65
C GLY A 417 -5.25 11.95 16.28
N TRP A 418 -4.76 10.83 16.83
CA TRP A 418 -3.43 10.33 16.50
C TRP A 418 -3.30 9.96 15.01
N ARG A 419 -4.30 9.28 14.43
CA ARG A 419 -4.33 9.00 12.96
C ARG A 419 -4.28 10.26 12.14
N ARG A 420 -5.08 11.27 12.51
CA ARG A 420 -5.15 12.54 11.81
C ARG A 420 -3.78 13.25 11.77
N ASP A 421 -3.00 13.15 12.84
CA ASP A 421 -1.70 13.82 12.96
C ASP A 421 -0.53 13.03 12.35
N HIS A 422 -0.62 11.70 12.28
CA HIS A 422 0.53 10.84 11.95
C HIS A 422 0.40 10.06 10.64
N MET A 423 -0.81 9.86 10.11
CA MET A 423 -1.01 9.22 8.81
C MET A 423 -0.88 10.22 7.67
N SER A 424 -0.47 9.78 6.50
CA SER A 424 -0.44 10.62 5.30
C SER A 424 -1.85 11.05 4.83
N ASP A 425 -1.93 12.13 4.06
CA ASP A 425 -3.11 12.52 3.26
C ASP A 425 -3.03 12.08 1.78
N LEU A 426 -2.02 11.28 1.42
CA LEU A 426 -1.74 10.73 0.08
C LEU A 426 -1.44 11.76 -1.01
N THR A 427 -1.52 13.07 -0.76
CA THR A 427 -1.34 14.08 -1.81
C THR A 427 0.06 14.03 -2.42
N ASP A 428 1.06 13.70 -1.61
CA ASP A 428 2.46 13.54 -2.03
C ASP A 428 2.72 12.29 -2.90
N ALA A 429 1.75 11.38 -3.04
CA ALA A 429 1.85 10.26 -3.98
C ALA A 429 1.74 10.74 -5.45
N PHE A 430 1.14 11.92 -5.67
CA PHE A 430 0.87 12.49 -6.98
C PHE A 430 1.96 13.48 -7.39
N ASP A 431 2.38 13.39 -8.66
CA ASP A 431 3.21 14.41 -9.32
C ASP A 431 2.32 15.27 -10.20
N PHE A 432 1.68 16.27 -9.59
CA PHE A 432 0.79 17.18 -10.30
C PHE A 432 1.52 18.05 -11.33
N ASP A 433 2.82 18.28 -11.15
CA ASP A 433 3.62 19.12 -12.05
C ASP A 433 3.94 18.41 -13.37
N ASN A 434 4.05 17.07 -13.34
CA ASN A 434 4.46 16.27 -14.50
C ASN A 434 3.50 15.08 -14.79
N PRO A 435 2.22 15.34 -15.13
CA PRO A 435 1.30 14.27 -15.51
C PRO A 435 1.77 13.52 -16.77
N ASP A 436 1.57 12.20 -16.77
CA ASP A 436 1.73 11.35 -17.95
C ASP A 436 0.39 10.70 -18.31
N TYR A 437 -0.16 11.13 -19.46
CA TYR A 437 -1.44 10.67 -19.98
C TYR A 437 -1.36 9.40 -20.84
N SER A 438 -0.20 8.76 -20.93
CA SER A 438 -0.07 7.47 -21.60
C SER A 438 -0.88 6.40 -20.88
N ILE A 439 -1.55 5.56 -21.67
CA ILE A 439 -2.30 4.41 -21.17
C ILE A 439 -1.36 3.19 -21.23
N PRO A 440 -1.09 2.50 -20.11
CA PRO A 440 -0.28 1.29 -20.12
C PRO A 440 -1.04 0.14 -20.81
N VAL A 441 -0.28 -0.76 -21.43
CA VAL A 441 -0.82 -2.06 -21.82
C VAL A 441 -0.78 -2.95 -20.58
N LEU A 442 -1.95 -3.34 -20.09
CA LEU A 442 -2.08 -4.30 -19.01
C LEU A 442 -2.18 -5.73 -19.58
N PRO A 443 -1.74 -6.77 -18.85
CA PRO A 443 -2.04 -8.15 -19.22
C PRO A 443 -3.54 -8.37 -19.29
N THR A 444 -3.97 -9.35 -20.09
CA THR A 444 -5.38 -9.74 -20.16
C THR A 444 -5.67 -10.77 -19.05
N PRO A 445 -6.61 -10.51 -18.12
CA PRO A 445 -7.00 -11.49 -17.11
C PRO A 445 -7.79 -12.64 -17.74
N GLN A 446 -7.84 -13.78 -17.05
CA GLN A 446 -8.83 -14.81 -17.32
C GLN A 446 -10.22 -14.27 -16.94
N THR A 447 -11.24 -14.58 -17.75
CA THR A 447 -12.62 -14.30 -17.36
C THR A 447 -13.05 -15.29 -16.28
N PRO A 448 -13.65 -14.83 -15.17
CA PRO A 448 -14.18 -15.69 -14.12
C PRO A 448 -15.19 -16.69 -14.67
N HIS A 449 -15.19 -17.90 -14.11
CA HIS A 449 -16.19 -18.91 -14.45
C HIS A 449 -17.57 -18.47 -13.96
N THR A 450 -18.60 -18.85 -14.71
CA THR A 450 -20.00 -18.66 -14.34
C THR A 450 -20.79 -19.94 -14.58
N ASP A 451 -21.80 -20.17 -13.76
CA ASP A 451 -22.75 -21.25 -13.94
C ASP A 451 -23.64 -21.04 -15.19
N SER A 452 -24.58 -21.97 -15.44
CA SER A 452 -25.51 -21.88 -16.58
C SER A 452 -26.47 -20.69 -16.52
N ASN A 453 -26.61 -20.04 -15.36
CA ASN A 453 -27.44 -18.85 -15.15
C ASN A 453 -26.62 -17.55 -15.26
N GLY A 454 -25.30 -17.64 -15.47
CA GLY A 454 -24.40 -16.49 -15.53
C GLY A 454 -23.99 -15.95 -14.15
N VAL A 455 -24.19 -16.73 -13.08
CA VAL A 455 -23.74 -16.39 -11.73
C VAL A 455 -22.29 -16.83 -11.58
N TYR A 456 -21.42 -15.97 -11.04
CA TYR A 456 -20.03 -16.33 -10.76
C TYR A 456 -19.97 -17.50 -9.77
N ASP A 457 -19.09 -18.46 -10.04
CA ASP A 457 -18.87 -19.63 -9.21
C ASP A 457 -17.41 -20.12 -9.33
N GLY A 458 -16.48 -19.22 -9.66
CA GLY A 458 -15.09 -19.52 -10.01
C GLY A 458 -14.36 -20.33 -8.95
N SER A 459 -14.58 -20.02 -7.67
CA SER A 459 -13.90 -20.70 -6.57
C SER A 459 -14.46 -22.10 -6.33
N SER A 460 -15.79 -22.24 -6.39
CA SER A 460 -16.45 -23.54 -6.33
C SER A 460 -16.08 -24.42 -7.52
N TYR A 461 -15.98 -23.84 -8.72
CA TYR A 461 -15.52 -24.52 -9.92
C TYR A 461 -14.07 -25.00 -9.77
N CYS A 462 -13.16 -24.13 -9.30
CA CYS A 462 -11.78 -24.49 -8.99
C CYS A 462 -11.68 -25.65 -8.00
N GLN A 463 -12.42 -25.59 -6.88
CA GLN A 463 -12.46 -26.67 -5.88
C GLN A 463 -13.07 -27.97 -6.41
N SER A 464 -13.91 -27.91 -7.44
CA SER A 464 -14.43 -29.11 -8.11
C SER A 464 -13.39 -29.79 -9.01
N LEU A 465 -12.43 -29.02 -9.54
CA LEU A 465 -11.37 -29.52 -10.43
C LEU A 465 -10.18 -30.10 -9.65
N TYR A 466 -9.91 -29.58 -8.46
CA TYR A 466 -8.73 -29.91 -7.67
C TYR A 466 -9.11 -30.42 -6.28
N SER A 467 -8.72 -31.65 -5.98
CA SER A 467 -8.92 -32.24 -4.65
C SER A 467 -8.06 -31.60 -3.56
N ASP A 468 -6.92 -31.03 -3.95
CA ASP A 468 -5.95 -30.38 -3.06
C ASP A 468 -5.66 -28.96 -3.57
N VAL A 469 -6.05 -27.97 -2.78
CA VAL A 469 -5.86 -26.54 -3.06
C VAL A 469 -4.77 -25.91 -2.18
N GLN A 470 -4.25 -26.66 -1.22
CA GLN A 470 -3.20 -26.23 -0.30
C GLN A 470 -1.95 -27.09 -0.48
N PRO A 471 -0.82 -26.52 -0.96
CA PRO A 471 0.41 -27.26 -1.19
C PRO A 471 1.05 -27.67 0.13
N PRO A 472 1.83 -28.76 0.18
CA PRO A 472 2.57 -29.13 1.40
C PRO A 472 3.44 -27.97 1.90
N ILE A 473 3.43 -27.72 3.21
CA ILE A 473 4.31 -26.72 3.83
C ILE A 473 5.76 -27.21 3.77
N PRO A 474 6.70 -26.44 3.20
CA PRO A 474 8.08 -26.88 3.06
C PRO A 474 8.86 -26.67 4.36
N TYR A 475 8.70 -27.57 5.34
CA TYR A 475 9.53 -27.58 6.55
C TYR A 475 10.97 -28.03 6.27
N THR A 476 11.14 -28.95 5.33
CA THR A 476 12.44 -29.45 4.85
C THR A 476 12.40 -29.66 3.33
N GLY A 477 13.57 -29.82 2.71
CA GLY A 477 13.67 -30.22 1.30
C GLY A 477 13.33 -29.11 0.30
N ASN A 478 12.61 -29.47 -0.77
CA ASN A 478 12.28 -28.55 -1.86
C ASN A 478 11.25 -27.51 -1.41
N GLY A 479 11.40 -26.26 -1.83
CA GLY A 479 10.53 -25.15 -1.43
C GLY A 479 11.03 -24.36 -0.21
N VAL A 480 11.97 -24.90 0.57
CA VAL A 480 12.61 -24.17 1.69
C VAL A 480 13.45 -23.03 1.15
N ILE A 481 13.25 -21.81 1.67
CA ILE A 481 13.98 -20.61 1.27
C ILE A 481 14.95 -20.21 2.38
N THR A 482 16.25 -20.35 2.12
CA THR A 482 17.29 -20.01 3.11
C THR A 482 17.77 -18.56 3.02
N ASN A 483 17.45 -17.87 1.93
CA ASN A 483 17.84 -16.48 1.67
C ASN A 483 16.65 -15.72 1.05
N MET A 484 15.79 -15.13 1.87
CA MET A 484 14.60 -14.39 1.42
C MET A 484 14.91 -13.28 0.39
N PRO A 485 15.96 -12.46 0.54
CA PRO A 485 16.35 -11.48 -0.48
C PRO A 485 16.57 -12.05 -1.89
N SER A 486 16.93 -13.34 -2.04
CA SER A 486 17.09 -13.97 -3.36
C SER A 486 15.78 -14.14 -4.14
N GLN A 487 14.64 -13.92 -3.48
CA GLN A 487 13.31 -14.00 -4.11
C GLN A 487 12.86 -12.67 -4.71
N VAL A 488 13.58 -11.58 -4.46
CA VAL A 488 13.21 -10.24 -4.93
C VAL A 488 13.67 -10.05 -6.37
N GLU A 489 12.79 -9.51 -7.20
CA GLU A 489 13.12 -9.10 -8.56
C GLU A 489 14.13 -7.94 -8.54
N GLN A 490 15.09 -7.97 -9.47
CA GLN A 490 16.07 -6.90 -9.57
C GLN A 490 15.48 -5.68 -10.29
N GLY A 491 15.69 -4.49 -9.72
CA GLY A 491 15.14 -3.26 -10.29
C GLY A 491 15.14 -2.09 -9.32
N PHE A 492 14.47 -1.02 -9.73
CA PHE A 492 14.33 0.18 -8.91
C PHE A 492 13.00 0.89 -9.15
N LYS A 493 12.58 1.69 -8.16
CA LYS A 493 11.41 2.56 -8.24
C LYS A 493 11.76 3.97 -7.76
N PRO A 494 11.33 5.04 -8.46
CA PRO A 494 11.42 6.39 -7.91
C PRO A 494 10.56 6.49 -6.64
N MET A 495 11.07 7.17 -5.62
CA MET A 495 10.41 7.29 -4.31
C MET A 495 9.61 8.59 -4.19
N ARG A 496 8.46 8.52 -3.51
CA ARG A 496 7.60 9.65 -3.18
C ARG A 496 7.12 9.58 -1.72
N GLY A 497 6.74 10.74 -1.18
CA GLY A 497 6.26 10.87 0.20
C GLY A 497 7.38 11.01 1.23
N MET A 498 6.97 11.09 2.50
CA MET A 498 7.90 11.10 3.62
C MET A 498 8.69 9.78 3.67
N LEU A 499 10.00 9.89 3.90
CA LEU A 499 10.90 8.75 3.93
C LEU A 499 10.53 7.79 5.07
N THR A 500 10.51 6.50 4.77
CA THR A 500 10.54 5.42 5.76
C THR A 500 11.77 4.55 5.56
N GLU A 501 12.09 3.73 6.55
CA GLU A 501 13.19 2.76 6.47
C GLU A 501 12.84 1.56 5.57
N GLY A 502 13.77 0.62 5.49
CA GLY A 502 13.52 -0.73 4.98
C GLY A 502 13.94 -0.99 3.53
N ARG A 503 14.79 -0.13 2.97
CA ARG A 503 15.22 -0.21 1.58
C ARG A 503 16.61 0.37 1.36
N HIS A 504 17.30 -0.16 0.37
CA HIS A 504 18.46 0.51 -0.22
C HIS A 504 17.98 1.66 -1.09
N ILE A 505 18.63 2.81 -0.95
CA ILE A 505 18.30 4.02 -1.70
C ILE A 505 19.50 4.54 -2.49
N VAL A 506 19.22 5.08 -3.68
CA VAL A 506 20.17 5.89 -4.45
C VAL A 506 19.65 7.32 -4.48
N LEU A 507 20.51 8.26 -4.07
CA LEU A 507 20.22 9.69 -4.06
C LEU A 507 20.88 10.36 -5.26
N GLU A 508 20.08 10.89 -6.19
CA GLU A 508 20.53 11.49 -7.44
C GLU A 508 20.21 12.99 -7.50
N ALA A 509 21.18 13.78 -7.94
CA ALA A 509 20.99 15.18 -8.31
C ALA A 509 21.91 15.56 -9.49
N ASN A 510 21.37 16.28 -10.48
CA ASN A 510 22.11 16.79 -11.65
C ASN A 510 22.88 15.70 -12.44
N GLY A 511 22.35 14.47 -12.51
CA GLY A 511 22.99 13.32 -13.19
C GLY A 511 24.14 12.67 -12.41
N PHE A 512 24.30 13.03 -11.14
CA PHE A 512 25.26 12.42 -10.22
C PHE A 512 24.52 11.77 -9.04
N ALA A 513 24.99 10.60 -8.63
CA ALA A 513 24.54 9.92 -7.44
C ALA A 513 25.50 10.17 -6.27
N LEU A 514 24.96 10.28 -5.07
CA LEU A 514 25.73 10.23 -3.84
C LEU A 514 26.45 8.89 -3.73
N ALA A 515 27.75 8.91 -3.47
CA ALA A 515 28.55 7.69 -3.50
C ALA A 515 29.62 7.67 -2.39
N GLN A 516 30.15 6.49 -2.14
CA GLN A 516 31.29 6.27 -1.25
C GLN A 516 32.57 5.95 -2.02
N LYS A 517 33.72 6.45 -1.53
CA LYS A 517 35.05 6.11 -2.06
C LYS A 517 35.79 5.21 -1.08
N THR A 518 36.03 3.96 -1.48
CA THR A 518 36.68 2.93 -0.64
C THR A 518 38.21 3.00 -0.63
N THR A 519 38.81 3.83 -1.49
CA THR A 519 40.28 3.96 -1.61
C THR A 519 40.78 5.27 -1.00
N TYR A 520 41.34 5.14 0.21
CA TYR A 520 41.98 6.16 1.06
C TYR A 520 41.11 7.38 1.41
N ALA A 521 40.82 7.50 2.72
CA ALA A 521 40.09 8.58 3.42
C ALA A 521 38.60 8.36 3.74
N ASN A 522 37.99 7.20 3.42
CA ASN A 522 36.58 6.91 3.75
C ASN A 522 35.66 8.12 3.47
N ALA A 523 35.77 8.68 2.26
CA ALA A 523 35.18 9.97 1.96
C ALA A 523 33.82 9.82 1.27
N LEU A 524 32.90 10.71 1.65
CA LEU A 524 31.68 10.96 0.89
C LEU A 524 32.04 11.61 -0.45
N THR A 525 31.50 11.09 -1.54
CA THR A 525 31.77 11.59 -2.90
C THR A 525 30.48 11.61 -3.71
N VAL A 526 30.57 12.03 -4.96
CA VAL A 526 29.56 11.74 -5.97
C VAL A 526 30.19 10.98 -7.12
N SER A 527 29.37 10.23 -7.86
CA SER A 527 29.76 9.63 -9.13
C SER A 527 28.60 9.73 -10.12
N ARG A 528 28.83 9.49 -11.41
CA ARG A 528 27.76 9.58 -12.41
C ARG A 528 26.69 8.54 -12.11
N ALA A 529 25.42 8.96 -12.02
CA ALA A 529 24.32 8.03 -11.81
C ALA A 529 24.25 7.02 -12.97
N THR A 530 24.03 5.75 -12.66
CA THR A 530 23.79 4.73 -13.69
C THR A 530 22.31 4.70 -14.03
N ALA A 531 21.98 4.38 -15.29
CA ALA A 531 20.58 4.30 -15.72
C ALA A 531 19.76 3.22 -15.00
N ARG A 532 20.44 2.28 -14.33
CA ARG A 532 19.82 1.19 -13.55
C ARG A 532 19.91 1.38 -12.04
N HIS A 533 20.61 2.40 -11.55
CA HIS A 533 20.83 2.63 -10.11
C HIS A 533 21.40 1.39 -9.37
N ASP A 534 22.22 0.60 -10.06
CA ASP A 534 22.68 -0.75 -9.68
C ASP A 534 24.11 -0.78 -9.13
N THR A 535 24.72 0.38 -8.91
CA THR A 535 26.11 0.47 -8.45
C THR A 535 26.18 0.44 -6.92
N PRO A 536 26.79 -0.59 -6.28
CA PRO A 536 26.80 -0.71 -4.82
C PRO A 536 27.41 0.49 -4.09
N SER A 537 28.41 1.15 -4.68
CA SER A 537 29.01 2.35 -4.07
C SER A 537 28.10 3.58 -4.09
N GLN A 538 26.96 3.55 -4.79
CA GLN A 538 25.94 4.60 -4.83
C GLN A 538 24.74 4.31 -3.90
N ARG A 539 24.69 3.11 -3.30
CA ARG A 539 23.58 2.67 -2.45
C ARG A 539 23.82 3.05 -0.99
N TRP A 540 22.73 3.45 -0.34
CA TRP A 540 22.69 3.84 1.05
C TRP A 540 21.52 3.16 1.75
N ILE A 541 21.62 2.96 3.06
CA ILE A 541 20.51 2.53 3.90
C ILE A 541 20.16 3.69 4.83
N ALA A 542 18.89 4.06 4.86
CA ALA A 542 18.37 5.04 5.81
C ALA A 542 17.84 4.30 7.06
N HIS A 543 18.33 4.73 8.22
CA HIS A 543 17.96 4.19 9.53
C HIS A 543 17.18 5.26 10.29
N ALA A 544 15.92 4.99 10.62
CA ALA A 544 15.11 5.93 11.39
C ALA A 544 15.68 6.06 12.81
N VAL A 545 15.80 7.29 13.31
CA VAL A 545 16.17 7.53 14.72
C VAL A 545 15.01 7.14 15.65
N ALA A 546 13.79 7.35 15.18
CA ALA A 546 12.56 6.85 15.77
C ALA A 546 11.59 6.55 14.63
N ILE A 547 10.93 5.39 14.68
CA ILE A 547 9.91 5.00 13.71
C ILE A 547 8.81 6.08 13.65
N GLY A 548 8.37 6.42 12.44
CA GLY A 548 7.42 7.52 12.21
C GLY A 548 8.01 8.93 12.26
N GLY A 549 9.27 9.08 12.69
CA GLY A 549 9.97 10.35 12.73
C GLY A 549 10.54 10.79 11.38
N ALA A 550 10.96 12.06 11.31
CA ALA A 550 11.64 12.63 10.15
C ALA A 550 13.17 12.58 10.26
N ASP A 551 13.72 12.00 11.32
CA ASP A 551 15.15 11.99 11.59
C ASP A 551 15.78 10.65 11.23
N PHE A 552 16.85 10.69 10.45
CA PHE A 552 17.52 9.50 9.92
C PHE A 552 19.04 9.59 10.01
N THR A 553 19.70 8.46 10.17
CA THR A 553 21.12 8.31 9.83
C THR A 553 21.25 7.54 8.53
N LEU A 554 22.34 7.73 7.79
CA LEU A 554 22.60 7.05 6.52
C LEU A 554 23.87 6.21 6.62
N SER A 555 23.77 4.92 6.31
CA SER A 555 24.92 4.02 6.16
C SER A 555 25.16 3.63 4.71
N ASP A 556 26.35 3.13 4.42
CA ASP A 556 26.66 2.46 3.17
C ASP A 556 25.81 1.20 2.93
N ASP A 557 25.94 0.66 1.73
CA ASP A 557 25.25 -0.53 1.22
C ASP A 557 25.26 -1.75 2.16
N ALA A 558 26.33 -1.90 2.93
CA ALA A 558 26.55 -3.02 3.83
C ALA A 558 26.15 -2.73 5.29
N GLY A 559 25.63 -1.54 5.59
CA GLY A 559 25.22 -1.17 6.95
C GLY A 559 26.37 -0.88 7.91
N ASN A 560 27.61 -0.72 7.42
CA ASN A 560 28.81 -0.76 8.25
C ASN A 560 29.45 0.62 8.46
N ASN A 561 29.26 1.56 7.52
CA ASN A 561 29.88 2.87 7.58
C ASN A 561 28.83 3.98 7.39
N TYR A 562 28.71 4.86 8.38
CA TYR A 562 27.72 5.93 8.42
C TYR A 562 28.30 7.26 7.91
N ILE A 563 27.44 8.13 7.38
CA ILE A 563 27.83 9.52 7.09
C ILE A 563 28.02 10.27 8.41
N CYS A 564 29.22 10.83 8.61
CA CYS A 564 29.62 11.51 9.83
C CYS A 564 30.03 12.97 9.53
N ALA A 565 30.37 13.73 10.58
CA ALA A 565 30.73 15.14 10.45
C ALA A 565 31.89 15.35 9.46
N SER A 566 31.96 16.51 8.82
CA SER A 566 32.97 16.84 7.79
C SER A 566 32.92 15.99 6.51
N GLY A 567 31.84 15.22 6.28
CA GLY A 567 31.66 14.46 5.04
C GLY A 567 32.54 13.22 4.94
N VAL A 568 32.92 12.63 6.07
CA VAL A 568 33.64 11.34 6.13
C VAL A 568 32.71 10.23 6.59
N LEU A 569 33.09 8.98 6.32
CA LEU A 569 32.40 7.79 6.79
C LEU A 569 33.03 7.26 8.08
N CYS A 570 32.20 6.88 9.04
CA CYS A 570 32.65 6.31 10.31
C CYS A 570 31.83 5.08 10.71
N LYS A 571 32.46 4.15 11.44
CA LYS A 571 31.83 2.88 11.83
C LYS A 571 30.89 2.98 13.03
N ASP A 572 31.21 3.87 13.95
CA ASP A 572 30.44 4.03 15.19
C ASP A 572 29.24 4.94 14.91
N VAL A 573 28.04 4.35 14.95
CA VAL A 573 26.77 5.05 14.71
C VAL A 573 26.57 6.25 15.65
N ARG A 574 27.20 6.28 16.83
CA ARG A 574 27.12 7.42 17.76
C ARG A 574 27.78 8.68 17.21
N ASN A 575 28.66 8.54 16.22
CA ASN A 575 29.32 9.63 15.52
C ASN A 575 28.61 9.97 14.18
N ALA A 576 27.56 9.23 13.82
CA ALA A 576 26.78 9.49 12.62
C ALA A 576 26.07 10.84 12.73
N VAL A 577 25.97 11.52 11.59
CA VAL A 577 25.14 12.71 11.48
C VAL A 577 23.68 12.27 11.40
N VAL A 578 22.85 12.92 12.22
CA VAL A 578 21.39 12.81 12.11
C VAL A 578 20.89 13.84 11.12
N PHE A 579 20.16 13.39 10.11
CA PHE A 579 19.49 14.21 9.13
C PHE A 579 18.00 14.32 9.46
N THR A 580 17.49 15.54 9.60
CA THR A 580 16.06 15.80 9.49
C THR A 580 15.70 15.85 8.00
N VAL A 581 14.92 14.88 7.56
CA VAL A 581 14.57 14.65 6.15
C VAL A 581 13.19 15.22 5.86
N SER A 582 13.09 16.00 4.79
CA SER A 582 11.82 16.53 4.30
C SER A 582 11.61 16.16 2.84
N TYR A 583 10.38 15.84 2.46
CA TYR A 583 9.98 15.64 1.07
C TYR A 583 9.27 16.87 0.52
N LYS A 584 9.45 17.13 -0.78
CA LYS A 584 8.65 18.10 -1.53
C LYS A 584 8.34 17.54 -2.90
N SER A 585 7.05 17.38 -3.20
CA SER A 585 6.58 16.95 -4.53
C SER A 585 7.20 17.82 -5.64
N GLY A 586 7.57 17.17 -6.75
CA GLY A 586 8.31 17.76 -7.88
C GLY A 586 9.79 18.08 -7.62
N LYS A 587 10.28 18.05 -6.37
CA LYS A 587 11.69 18.33 -6.03
C LYS A 587 12.45 17.14 -5.43
N GLY A 588 11.78 16.28 -4.67
CA GLY A 588 12.39 15.16 -3.96
C GLY A 588 12.75 15.50 -2.51
N TYR A 589 13.82 14.89 -2.00
CA TYR A 589 14.19 14.89 -0.60
C TYR A 589 15.28 15.90 -0.28
N ALA A 590 15.15 16.60 0.84
CA ALA A 590 16.22 17.40 1.43
C ALA A 590 16.66 16.77 2.75
N PHE A 591 17.97 16.65 2.93
CA PHE A 591 18.59 16.07 4.13
C PHE A 591 19.30 17.18 4.91
N ASN A 592 18.61 17.74 5.90
CA ASN A 592 19.15 18.79 6.77
C ASN A 592 19.93 18.16 7.93
N VAL A 593 21.14 18.60 8.22
CA VAL A 593 21.88 18.17 9.41
C VAL A 593 21.21 18.75 10.65
N LYS A 594 20.64 17.88 11.49
CA LYS A 594 19.79 18.24 12.62
C LYS A 594 20.47 19.27 13.52
N GLY A 595 19.73 20.34 13.85
CA GLY A 595 20.23 21.44 14.68
C GLY A 595 21.14 22.44 13.96
N THR A 596 21.25 22.36 12.63
CA THR A 596 22.10 23.28 11.83
C THR A 596 21.40 23.74 10.55
N GLN A 597 21.97 24.73 9.86
CA GLN A 597 21.53 25.16 8.52
C GLN A 597 22.24 24.42 7.37
N LYS A 598 22.98 23.35 7.68
CA LYS A 598 23.73 22.59 6.69
C LYS A 598 22.87 21.49 6.08
N TYR A 599 23.02 21.27 4.79
CA TYR A 599 22.33 20.21 4.05
C TYR A 599 23.35 19.32 3.34
N LEU A 600 22.93 18.08 3.10
CA LEU A 600 23.61 17.21 2.14
C LEU A 600 23.41 17.78 0.73
N THR A 601 24.51 18.18 0.09
CA THR A 601 24.51 18.93 -1.17
C THR A 601 25.59 18.41 -2.13
N ILE A 602 25.40 18.69 -3.43
CA ILE A 602 26.46 18.56 -4.43
C ILE A 602 27.04 19.96 -4.70
N GLY A 603 28.34 20.13 -4.48
CA GLY A 603 29.12 21.29 -4.89
C GLY A 603 29.95 21.01 -6.15
N GLY A 604 30.51 22.05 -6.77
CA GLY A 604 31.37 21.94 -7.96
C GLY A 604 30.62 21.91 -9.30
N ARG A 605 31.35 21.73 -10.41
CA ARG A 605 30.78 21.58 -11.78
C ARG A 605 31.50 20.49 -12.58
N GLY A 606 30.76 19.64 -13.28
CA GLY A 606 31.32 18.63 -14.18
C GLY A 606 32.16 17.58 -13.44
N SER A 607 33.41 17.39 -13.86
CA SER A 607 34.33 16.43 -13.23
C SER A 607 34.86 16.86 -11.85
N SER A 608 34.55 18.08 -11.42
CA SER A 608 34.92 18.62 -10.09
C SER A 608 33.79 18.52 -9.06
N SER A 609 32.70 17.82 -9.37
CA SER A 609 31.56 17.67 -8.46
C SER A 609 31.94 16.86 -7.22
N TYR A 610 31.49 17.29 -6.04
CA TYR A 610 31.72 16.62 -4.77
C TYR A 610 30.48 16.71 -3.86
N ALA A 611 30.30 15.73 -2.98
CA ALA A 611 29.28 15.79 -1.94
C ALA A 611 29.83 16.55 -0.73
N SER A 612 28.98 17.34 -0.07
CA SER A 612 29.36 18.05 1.15
C SER A 612 28.18 18.36 2.06
N LEU A 613 28.49 18.70 3.31
CA LEU A 613 27.54 19.25 4.27
C LEU A 613 27.74 20.77 4.33
N SER A 614 26.92 21.51 3.58
CA SER A 614 27.12 22.95 3.35
C SER A 614 25.84 23.76 3.57
N GLU A 615 26.00 25.07 3.76
CA GLU A 615 24.86 26.00 3.80
C GLU A 615 24.29 26.15 2.37
N GLY A 616 23.04 25.73 2.20
CA GLY A 616 22.37 25.74 0.90
C GLY A 616 21.40 24.57 0.78
N LEU A 617 20.14 24.85 0.47
CA LEU A 617 19.13 23.82 0.33
C LEU A 617 19.40 22.95 -0.91
N GLY A 618 19.74 21.68 -0.68
CA GLY A 618 19.90 20.67 -1.73
C GLY A 618 18.73 19.70 -1.74
N TYR A 619 18.19 19.43 -2.93
CA TYR A 619 17.20 18.38 -3.16
C TYR A 619 17.81 17.22 -3.93
N TRP A 620 17.37 16.02 -3.59
CA TRP A 620 17.76 14.76 -4.19
C TRP A 620 16.52 14.01 -4.69
N GLN A 621 16.56 13.53 -5.92
CA GLN A 621 15.68 12.47 -6.33
C GLN A 621 16.15 11.18 -5.65
N ALA A 622 15.21 10.42 -5.08
CA ALA A 622 15.53 9.17 -4.42
C ALA A 622 14.90 8.00 -5.18
N TYR A 623 15.66 6.91 -5.27
CA TYR A 623 15.23 5.67 -5.90
C TYR A 623 15.43 4.54 -4.91
N SER A 624 14.37 3.75 -4.69
CA SER A 624 14.43 2.50 -3.94
C SER A 624 14.93 1.41 -4.88
N VAL A 625 15.93 0.64 -4.48
CA VAL A 625 16.64 -0.31 -5.36
C VAL A 625 16.73 -1.71 -4.74
N SER A 626 16.70 -2.72 -5.60
CA SER A 626 16.84 -4.14 -5.24
C SER A 626 17.85 -4.79 -6.20
N TYR A 627 19.08 -5.05 -5.75
CA TYR A 627 20.16 -5.64 -6.57
C TYR A 627 21.11 -6.55 -5.81
#